data_AF-A0A1B2DG86-F1
#
_entry.id   AF-A0A1B2DG86-F1
#
_cell.length_a   1.000
_cell.length_b   1.000
_cell.length_c   1.000
_cell.angle_alpha   90.00
_cell.angle_beta   90.00
_cell.angle_gamma   90.00
#
_symmetry.space_group_name_H-M   'P 1'
#
loop_
_entity.id
_entity.type
_entity.pdbx_description
1 polymer ?
#
loop_
_entity_poly.entity_id
_entity_poly.type
_entity_poly.pdbx_seq_one_letter_code
_entity_poly.pdbx_strand_id
1 'polypeptide(L)'
;MLERFEGGDSVLEQASFLADEVAYNIIYRVCDSETKLCWKTADDTLIFAKTPGNSGWLWMAPGLPDAVREKMARNLAGQLYREGIEVTGISGSPELAGLFARVYPPLTGQSQRLHIKLEAYRCPVVRQPSGIAGAIRKASAEDIKTVAGFIAAFTQEAYGQQVEVASQIPAAAEMVESGELYVWVEAEKLVSMAAIAHRTARHARINAVYTEPDARNHGFASALVAEVSAIIVAGGLEPMLYAEVQNPAANKAYRNIGFRPSGQIFEYRFT
;
A
#
# COMPACT_ATOMS: atom_id res chain seq x y z
N MET A 1 18.63 21.54 -5.26
CA MET A 1 19.11 20.44 -6.11
C MET A 1 18.56 19.16 -5.49
N LEU A 2 18.12 18.17 -6.28
CA LEU A 2 17.70 16.89 -5.70
C LEU A 2 18.91 15.98 -5.56
N GLU A 3 18.93 15.23 -4.48
CA GLU A 3 19.99 14.31 -4.10
C GLU A 3 19.41 12.91 -4.00
N ARG A 4 20.20 11.89 -4.38
CA ARG A 4 19.79 10.50 -4.19
C ARG A 4 19.99 10.09 -2.73
N PHE A 5 19.13 9.21 -2.23
CA PHE A 5 19.25 8.67 -0.89
C PHE A 5 18.91 7.18 -0.85
N GLU A 6 19.35 6.51 0.22
CA GLU A 6 19.25 5.06 0.41
C GLU A 6 18.33 4.72 1.60
N GLY A 7 18.04 3.42 1.78
CA GLY A 7 17.39 2.95 3.00
C GLY A 7 18.22 3.30 4.24
N GLY A 8 17.56 3.87 5.27
CA GLY A 8 18.22 4.32 6.51
C GLY A 8 18.72 5.78 6.50
N ASP A 9 18.47 6.55 5.43
CA ASP A 9 18.73 7.99 5.43
C ASP A 9 17.89 8.71 6.52
N SER A 10 18.48 9.72 7.16
CA SER A 10 17.85 10.48 8.25
C SER A 10 16.57 11.20 7.84
N VAL A 11 16.34 11.45 6.54
CA VAL A 11 15.09 12.04 6.04
C VAL A 11 13.86 11.22 6.47
N LEU A 12 13.99 9.89 6.59
CA LEU A 12 12.91 8.98 6.99
C LEU A 12 12.69 8.90 8.51
N GLU A 13 13.54 9.54 9.30
CA GLU A 13 13.45 9.61 10.77
C GLU A 13 13.14 11.03 11.26
N GLN A 14 12.96 11.99 10.34
CA GLN A 14 12.56 13.34 10.71
C GLN A 14 11.13 13.39 11.23
N ALA A 15 10.88 14.20 12.26
CA ALA A 15 9.56 14.36 12.86
C ALA A 15 8.46 14.74 11.85
N SER A 16 8.82 15.53 10.83
CA SER A 16 7.91 15.91 9.73
C SER A 16 7.46 14.70 8.91
N PHE A 17 8.37 13.81 8.53
CA PHE A 17 8.04 12.60 7.79
C PHE A 17 7.33 11.57 8.68
N LEU A 18 7.82 11.39 9.93
CA LEU A 18 7.21 10.48 10.90
C LEU A 18 5.74 10.82 11.21
N ALA A 19 5.36 12.10 11.12
CA ALA A 19 3.95 12.50 11.27
C ALA A 19 3.05 11.94 10.16
N ASP A 20 3.59 11.73 8.96
CA ASP A 20 2.87 11.24 7.77
C ASP A 20 3.22 9.79 7.39
N GLU A 21 4.12 9.13 8.13
CA GLU A 21 4.78 7.89 7.69
C GLU A 21 3.81 6.74 7.40
N VAL A 22 2.63 6.73 8.02
CA VAL A 22 1.59 5.73 7.76
C VAL A 22 1.04 5.89 6.34
N ALA A 23 0.75 7.12 5.93
CA ALA A 23 0.27 7.41 4.58
C ALA A 23 1.35 7.09 3.54
N TYR A 24 2.62 7.32 3.87
CA TYR A 24 3.76 7.14 2.97
C TYR A 24 4.59 5.88 3.26
N ASN A 25 4.03 4.90 3.98
CA ASN A 25 4.74 3.70 4.42
C ASN A 25 5.38 2.92 3.25
N ILE A 26 4.80 2.98 2.05
CA ILE A 26 5.37 2.35 0.85
C ILE A 26 6.77 2.89 0.49
N ILE A 27 7.12 4.12 0.87
CA ILE A 27 8.48 4.65 0.65
C ILE A 27 9.53 3.74 1.30
N TYR A 28 9.30 3.23 2.50
CA TYR A 28 10.23 2.27 3.13
C TYR A 28 10.41 1.01 2.27
N ARG A 29 9.30 0.44 1.76
CA ARG A 29 9.38 -0.75 0.87
C ARG A 29 10.12 -0.46 -0.42
N VAL A 30 9.95 0.72 -0.99
CA VAL A 30 10.71 1.14 -2.18
C VAL A 30 12.19 1.24 -1.85
N CYS A 31 12.55 1.84 -0.71
CA CYS A 31 13.93 1.99 -0.26
C CYS A 31 14.65 0.65 0.02
N ASP A 32 13.91 -0.42 0.30
CA ASP A 32 14.46 -1.76 0.46
C ASP A 32 14.73 -2.48 -0.88
N SER A 33 14.29 -1.90 -2.01
CA SER A 33 14.49 -2.52 -3.34
C SER A 33 15.89 -2.23 -3.89
N GLU A 34 16.48 -3.24 -4.55
CA GLU A 34 17.73 -3.09 -5.30
C GLU A 34 17.58 -2.14 -6.50
N THR A 35 16.37 -2.04 -7.08
CA THR A 35 16.09 -1.22 -8.27
C THR A 35 15.49 0.14 -7.92
N LYS A 36 15.59 0.54 -6.65
CA LYS A 36 14.99 1.78 -6.17
C LYS A 36 15.54 3.02 -6.88
N LEU A 37 14.67 4.00 -6.98
CA LEU A 37 14.95 5.32 -7.50
C LEU A 37 14.38 6.31 -6.49
N CYS A 38 15.26 6.81 -5.62
CA CYS A 38 14.91 7.65 -4.48
C CYS A 38 15.65 8.98 -4.55
N TRP A 39 14.90 10.08 -4.46
CA TRP A 39 15.42 11.45 -4.44
C TRP A 39 14.82 12.24 -3.28
N LYS A 40 15.62 13.15 -2.73
CA LYS A 40 15.18 14.13 -1.74
C LYS A 40 15.73 15.51 -2.04
N THR A 41 15.19 16.54 -1.40
CA THR A 41 15.85 17.86 -1.35
C THR A 41 16.90 17.88 -0.24
N ALA A 42 17.93 18.73 -0.39
CA ALA A 42 19.00 18.88 0.60
C ALA A 42 18.51 19.36 1.98
N ASP A 43 17.35 20.03 2.03
CA ASP A 43 16.69 20.45 3.27
C ASP A 43 15.69 19.43 3.81
N ASP A 44 15.65 18.22 3.23
CA ASP A 44 14.81 17.10 3.65
C ASP A 44 13.29 17.40 3.63
N THR A 45 12.86 18.38 2.83
CA THR A 45 11.45 18.78 2.72
C THR A 45 10.67 18.11 1.59
N LEU A 46 11.32 17.29 0.77
CA LEU A 46 10.70 16.50 -0.30
C LEU A 46 11.32 15.12 -0.36
N ILE A 47 10.48 14.11 -0.60
CA ILE A 47 10.90 12.75 -0.92
C ILE A 47 10.14 12.28 -2.16
N PHE A 48 10.86 11.75 -3.14
CA PHE A 48 10.31 10.98 -4.24
C PHE A 48 10.93 9.59 -4.26
N ALA A 49 10.12 8.53 -4.28
CA ALA A 49 10.60 7.15 -4.30
C ALA A 49 9.80 6.32 -5.30
N LYS A 50 10.48 5.53 -6.14
CA LYS A 50 9.83 4.52 -7.00
C LYS A 50 10.71 3.31 -7.25
N THR A 51 10.10 2.24 -7.75
CA THR A 51 10.78 1.17 -8.51
C THR A 51 10.33 1.22 -9.98
N PRO A 52 11.14 0.76 -10.95
CA PRO A 52 10.71 0.62 -12.35
C PRO A 52 9.37 -0.09 -12.49
N GLY A 53 8.55 0.33 -13.45
CA GLY A 53 7.19 -0.20 -13.69
C GLY A 53 6.10 0.26 -12.72
N ASN A 54 6.45 0.82 -11.56
CA ASN A 54 5.49 1.29 -10.55
C ASN A 54 5.33 2.81 -10.51
N SER A 55 4.16 3.26 -10.04
CA SER A 55 3.90 4.67 -9.71
C SER A 55 4.91 5.17 -8.67
N GLY A 56 5.38 6.40 -8.83
CA GLY A 56 6.25 7.04 -7.84
C GLY A 56 5.46 7.54 -6.63
N TRP A 57 6.10 7.62 -5.48
CA TRP A 57 5.54 8.14 -4.25
C TRP A 57 6.18 9.48 -3.93
N LEU A 58 5.37 10.54 -3.81
CA LEU A 58 5.80 11.90 -3.58
C LEU A 58 5.28 12.41 -2.24
N TRP A 59 6.20 12.65 -1.32
CA TRP A 59 5.95 13.35 -0.06
C TRP A 59 6.61 14.73 -0.10
N MET A 60 5.97 15.72 0.52
CA MET A 60 6.57 16.99 0.85
C MET A 60 6.20 17.38 2.27
N ALA A 61 7.09 18.06 2.98
CA ALA A 61 6.88 18.47 4.35
C ALA A 61 5.57 19.27 4.52
N PRO A 62 4.81 19.03 5.59
CA PRO A 62 3.60 19.79 5.87
C PRO A 62 3.93 21.26 6.13
N GLY A 63 3.00 22.15 5.79
CA GLY A 63 3.13 23.60 6.05
C GLY A 63 3.97 24.38 5.03
N LEU A 64 4.52 23.72 4.00
CA LEU A 64 5.18 24.44 2.89
C LEU A 64 4.18 25.37 2.16
N PRO A 65 4.57 26.59 1.78
CA PRO A 65 3.72 27.46 0.94
C PRO A 65 3.43 26.84 -0.44
N ASP A 66 2.25 27.11 -1.01
CA ASP A 66 1.85 26.57 -2.32
C ASP A 66 2.87 26.86 -3.44
N ALA A 67 3.39 28.08 -3.48
CA ALA A 67 4.40 28.48 -4.46
C ALA A 67 5.70 27.67 -4.33
N VAL A 68 6.05 27.27 -3.10
CA VAL A 68 7.23 26.43 -2.83
C VAL A 68 6.96 25.00 -3.30
N ARG A 69 5.80 24.43 -2.97
CA ARG A 69 5.38 23.10 -3.44
C ARG A 69 5.36 23.02 -4.96
N GLU A 70 4.79 24.01 -5.63
CA GLU A 70 4.73 24.06 -7.09
C GLU A 70 6.14 24.11 -7.71
N LYS A 71 7.03 24.95 -7.18
CA LYS A 71 8.41 25.03 -7.63
C LYS A 71 9.14 23.69 -7.42
N MET A 72 8.97 23.04 -6.28
CA MET A 72 9.55 21.74 -5.98
C MET A 72 9.04 20.65 -6.93
N ALA A 73 7.72 20.58 -7.17
CA ALA A 73 7.12 19.62 -8.09
C ALA A 73 7.64 19.80 -9.53
N ARG A 74 7.74 21.06 -10.01
CA ARG A 74 8.29 21.37 -11.34
C ARG A 74 9.77 20.98 -11.45
N ASN A 75 10.56 21.26 -10.41
CA ASN A 75 11.97 20.88 -10.38
C ASN A 75 12.16 19.36 -10.40
N LEU A 76 11.38 18.62 -9.62
CA LEU A 76 11.37 17.16 -9.62
C LEU A 76 10.98 16.62 -11.01
N ALA A 77 9.87 17.09 -11.57
CA ALA A 77 9.41 16.67 -12.90
C ALA A 77 10.47 16.92 -13.99
N GLY A 78 11.08 18.10 -13.99
CA GLY A 78 12.15 18.45 -14.93
C GLY A 78 13.45 17.66 -14.71
N GLN A 79 13.75 17.22 -13.49
CA GLN A 79 14.88 16.34 -13.22
C GLN A 79 14.60 14.92 -13.72
N LEU A 80 13.44 14.35 -13.39
CA LEU A 80 13.05 13.01 -13.84
C LEU A 80 13.03 12.92 -15.37
N TYR A 81 12.51 13.95 -16.05
CA TYR A 81 12.53 14.04 -17.51
C TYR A 81 13.96 14.07 -18.07
N ARG A 82 14.84 14.93 -17.53
CA ARG A 82 16.23 15.04 -18.01
C ARG A 82 17.07 13.78 -17.74
N GLU A 83 16.81 13.09 -16.64
CA GLU A 83 17.45 11.80 -16.31
C GLU A 83 16.84 10.62 -17.08
N GLY A 84 15.81 10.84 -17.92
CA GLY A 84 15.14 9.78 -18.67
C GLY A 84 14.39 8.78 -17.79
N ILE A 85 14.00 9.19 -16.58
CA ILE A 85 13.27 8.34 -15.64
C ILE A 85 11.80 8.31 -16.04
N GLU A 86 11.36 7.14 -16.49
CA GLU A 86 9.96 6.90 -16.80
C GLU A 86 9.11 6.91 -15.52
N VAL A 87 8.07 7.74 -15.53
CA VAL A 87 7.04 7.78 -14.49
C VAL A 87 5.71 7.42 -15.13
N THR A 88 5.17 6.26 -14.74
CA THR A 88 3.87 5.76 -15.23
C THR A 88 2.70 6.19 -14.33
N GLY A 89 3.01 6.85 -13.21
CA GLY A 89 2.03 7.38 -12.27
C GLY A 89 2.68 8.02 -11.04
N ILE A 90 1.87 8.72 -10.26
CA ILE A 90 2.28 9.37 -9.02
C ILE A 90 1.25 9.15 -7.92
N SER A 91 1.72 8.81 -6.72
CA SER A 91 0.97 8.64 -5.48
C SER A 91 1.44 9.65 -4.45
N GLY A 92 0.50 10.24 -3.72
CA GLY A 92 0.78 11.16 -2.61
C GLY A 92 -0.51 11.76 -2.06
N SER A 93 -0.41 12.79 -1.22
CA SER A 93 -1.62 13.51 -0.76
C SER A 93 -2.46 13.99 -1.95
N PRO A 94 -3.79 14.16 -1.80
CA PRO A 94 -4.65 14.61 -2.89
C PRO A 94 -4.12 15.86 -3.60
N GLU A 95 -3.61 16.81 -2.82
CA GLU A 95 -3.05 18.08 -3.31
C GLU A 95 -1.73 17.85 -4.06
N LEU A 96 -0.81 17.08 -3.49
CA LEU A 96 0.52 16.86 -4.04
C LEU A 96 0.48 15.98 -5.30
N ALA A 97 -0.28 14.88 -5.27
CA ALA A 97 -0.44 14.00 -6.42
C ALA A 97 -1.11 14.76 -7.58
N GLY A 98 -2.17 15.53 -7.28
CA GLY A 98 -2.84 16.38 -8.28
C GLY A 98 -1.94 17.49 -8.82
N LEU A 99 -1.10 18.09 -8.00
CA LEU A 99 -0.09 19.07 -8.43
C LEU A 99 0.93 18.43 -9.37
N PHE A 100 1.49 17.28 -9.00
CA PHE A 100 2.48 16.59 -9.82
C PHE A 100 1.89 16.13 -11.17
N ALA A 101 0.65 15.62 -11.14
CA ALA A 101 -0.09 15.21 -12.34
C ALA A 101 -0.43 16.37 -13.29
N ARG A 102 -0.35 17.63 -12.86
CA ARG A 102 -0.46 18.81 -13.74
C ARG A 102 0.87 19.25 -14.34
N VAL A 103 2.00 18.95 -13.69
CA VAL A 103 3.32 19.46 -14.12
C VAL A 103 4.11 18.47 -14.97
N TYR A 104 3.97 17.16 -14.73
CA TYR A 104 4.77 16.14 -15.42
C TYR A 104 4.27 15.81 -16.83
N PRO A 105 2.97 15.53 -17.08
CA PRO A 105 2.51 15.11 -18.40
C PRO A 105 2.79 16.11 -19.55
N PRO A 106 2.72 17.44 -19.34
CA PRO A 106 3.12 18.40 -20.37
C PRO A 106 4.60 18.30 -20.81
N LEU A 107 5.50 17.79 -19.97
CA LEU A 107 6.91 17.61 -20.30
C LEU A 107 7.15 16.36 -21.17
N THR A 108 6.32 15.33 -21.00
CA THR A 108 6.47 14.02 -21.66
C THR A 108 5.48 13.80 -22.80
N GLY A 109 4.50 14.69 -22.97
CA GLY A 109 3.40 14.51 -23.92
C GLY A 109 2.38 13.46 -23.50
N GLN A 110 2.42 13.02 -22.24
CA GLN A 110 1.46 12.05 -21.69
C GLN A 110 0.14 12.72 -21.32
N SER A 111 -0.89 11.89 -21.21
CA SER A 111 -2.16 12.20 -20.56
C SER A 111 -2.15 11.77 -19.10
N GLN A 112 -3.12 12.22 -18.30
CA GLN A 112 -3.25 11.85 -16.89
C GLN A 112 -4.69 11.51 -16.52
N ARG A 113 -4.85 10.53 -15.63
CA ARG A 113 -6.14 10.19 -15.02
C ARG A 113 -5.97 9.85 -13.55
N LEU A 114 -6.94 10.27 -12.72
CA LEU A 114 -7.03 9.78 -11.35
C LEU A 114 -7.40 8.29 -11.39
N HIS A 115 -6.51 7.45 -10.87
CA HIS A 115 -6.65 6.00 -10.95
C HIS A 115 -7.32 5.42 -9.71
N ILE A 116 -6.81 5.76 -8.51
CA ILE A 116 -7.31 5.21 -7.25
C ILE A 116 -7.24 6.26 -6.14
N LYS A 117 -8.19 6.17 -5.20
CA LYS A 117 -8.24 6.96 -3.96
C LYS A 117 -8.15 5.99 -2.80
N LEU A 118 -7.09 6.10 -2.01
CA LEU A 118 -6.82 5.26 -0.86
C LEU A 118 -6.95 6.07 0.43
N GLU A 119 -7.39 5.39 1.48
CA GLU A 119 -7.26 5.81 2.86
C GLU A 119 -6.21 4.93 3.53
N ALA A 120 -5.20 5.55 4.13
CA ALA A 120 -4.27 4.85 5.00
C ALA A 120 -4.89 4.72 6.40
N TYR A 121 -4.73 3.56 7.00
CA TYR A 121 -5.23 3.27 8.34
C TYR A 121 -4.11 2.76 9.23
N ARG A 122 -4.17 3.12 10.51
CA ARG A 122 -3.33 2.58 11.59
C ARG A 122 -4.19 2.01 12.71
N CYS A 123 -3.71 1.00 13.43
CA CYS A 123 -4.48 0.32 14.49
C CYS A 123 -3.74 0.33 15.83
N PRO A 124 -3.85 1.40 16.63
CA PRO A 124 -3.18 1.47 17.93
C PRO A 124 -3.80 0.54 18.98
N VAL A 125 -5.07 0.17 18.81
CA VAL A 125 -5.80 -0.75 19.71
C VAL A 125 -6.67 -1.69 18.87
N VAL A 126 -6.29 -2.96 18.85
CA VAL A 126 -7.00 -4.02 18.13
C VAL A 126 -8.22 -4.46 18.93
N ARG A 127 -9.37 -4.56 18.25
CA ARG A 127 -10.63 -5.08 18.79
C ARG A 127 -10.95 -6.39 18.10
N GLN A 128 -11.03 -7.46 18.88
CA GLN A 128 -11.36 -8.78 18.36
C GLN A 128 -12.88 -8.92 18.16
N PRO A 129 -13.35 -9.28 16.93
CA PRO A 129 -14.71 -9.75 16.74
C PRO A 129 -14.94 -11.04 17.54
N SER A 130 -16.17 -11.26 18.03
CA SER A 130 -16.55 -12.46 18.77
C SER A 130 -17.56 -13.30 18.00
N GLY A 131 -17.58 -14.61 18.28
CA GLY A 131 -18.58 -15.53 17.73
C GLY A 131 -18.42 -15.84 16.24
N ILE A 132 -17.25 -15.59 15.65
CA ILE A 132 -16.96 -15.92 14.25
C ILE A 132 -16.43 -17.36 14.20
N ALA A 133 -17.08 -18.21 13.41
CA ALA A 133 -16.67 -19.60 13.27
C ALA A 133 -15.38 -19.75 12.44
N GLY A 134 -14.67 -20.85 12.65
CA GLY A 134 -13.38 -21.10 12.01
C GLY A 134 -12.19 -20.58 12.82
N ALA A 135 -11.03 -20.59 12.20
CA ALA A 135 -9.78 -20.19 12.84
C ALA A 135 -8.77 -19.65 11.82
N ILE A 136 -7.84 -18.83 12.32
CA ILE A 136 -6.66 -18.40 11.58
C ILE A 136 -5.59 -19.50 11.58
N ARG A 137 -4.88 -19.64 10.45
CA ARG A 137 -3.56 -20.28 10.39
C ARG A 137 -2.68 -19.63 9.33
N LYS A 138 -1.38 -19.93 9.34
CA LYS A 138 -0.51 -19.63 8.20
C LYS A 138 -0.92 -20.48 6.99
N ALA A 139 -0.79 -19.91 5.80
CA ALA A 139 -0.93 -20.66 4.57
C ALA A 139 0.23 -21.68 4.42
N SER A 140 -0.05 -22.82 3.80
CA SER A 140 0.93 -23.85 3.47
C SER A 140 1.02 -24.05 1.95
N ALA A 141 1.99 -24.85 1.50
CA ALA A 141 2.14 -25.19 0.08
C ALA A 141 0.87 -25.83 -0.52
N GLU A 142 0.05 -26.50 0.29
CA GLU A 142 -1.21 -27.10 -0.14
C GLU A 142 -2.26 -26.04 -0.52
N ASP A 143 -2.15 -24.83 0.02
CA ASP A 143 -3.09 -23.74 -0.23
C ASP A 143 -2.80 -22.98 -1.54
N ILE A 144 -1.65 -23.19 -2.18
CA ILE A 144 -1.17 -22.38 -3.33
C ILE A 144 -2.24 -22.26 -4.43
N LYS A 145 -2.91 -23.36 -4.76
CA LYS A 145 -3.94 -23.37 -5.81
C LYS A 145 -5.17 -22.53 -5.41
N THR A 146 -5.60 -22.61 -4.16
CA THR A 146 -6.73 -21.82 -3.64
C THR A 146 -6.37 -20.35 -3.56
N VAL A 147 -5.17 -20.02 -3.07
CA VAL A 147 -4.64 -18.66 -3.03
C VAL A 147 -4.53 -18.06 -4.43
N ALA A 148 -4.06 -18.82 -5.42
CA ALA A 148 -4.04 -18.38 -6.81
C ALA A 148 -5.46 -18.09 -7.35
N GLY A 149 -6.45 -18.89 -6.95
CA GLY A 149 -7.86 -18.64 -7.23
C GLY A 149 -8.35 -17.33 -6.62
N PHE A 150 -7.95 -17.02 -5.39
CA PHE A 150 -8.31 -15.77 -4.71
C PHE A 150 -7.67 -14.56 -5.37
N ILE A 151 -6.40 -14.65 -5.77
CA ILE A 151 -5.71 -13.59 -6.51
C ILE A 151 -6.42 -13.35 -7.83
N ALA A 152 -6.74 -14.40 -8.59
CA ALA A 152 -7.43 -14.27 -9.86
C ALA A 152 -8.82 -13.63 -9.71
N ALA A 153 -9.59 -14.07 -8.72
CA ALA A 153 -10.91 -13.52 -8.43
C ALA A 153 -10.83 -12.06 -7.98
N PHE A 154 -9.87 -11.70 -7.12
CA PHE A 154 -9.63 -10.31 -6.73
C PHE A 154 -9.28 -9.43 -7.94
N THR A 155 -8.40 -9.89 -8.83
CA THR A 155 -8.02 -9.14 -10.02
C THR A 155 -9.21 -8.88 -10.95
N GLN A 156 -10.08 -9.88 -11.11
CA GLN A 156 -11.32 -9.73 -11.88
C GLN A 156 -12.28 -8.73 -11.21
N GLU A 157 -12.50 -8.83 -9.90
CA GLU A 157 -13.44 -7.97 -9.18
C GLU A 157 -12.95 -6.51 -9.07
N ALA A 158 -11.66 -6.31 -8.81
CA ALA A 158 -11.07 -4.98 -8.58
C ALA A 158 -10.74 -4.24 -9.89
N TYR A 159 -10.27 -4.97 -10.92
CA TYR A 159 -9.76 -4.35 -12.15
C TYR A 159 -10.55 -4.73 -13.41
N GLY A 160 -11.55 -5.61 -13.29
CA GLY A 160 -12.30 -6.12 -14.45
C GLY A 160 -11.45 -6.97 -15.39
N GLN A 161 -10.29 -7.46 -14.91
CA GLN A 161 -9.32 -8.20 -15.72
C GLN A 161 -9.46 -9.70 -15.46
N GLN A 162 -9.85 -10.42 -16.50
CA GLN A 162 -9.94 -11.87 -16.41
C GLN A 162 -8.55 -12.47 -16.53
N VAL A 163 -8.12 -13.14 -15.46
CA VAL A 163 -6.82 -13.81 -15.41
C VAL A 163 -7.03 -15.29 -15.09
N GLU A 164 -6.26 -16.13 -15.75
CA GLU A 164 -6.31 -17.58 -15.52
C GLU A 164 -5.67 -17.92 -14.17
N VAL A 165 -6.34 -18.76 -13.37
CA VAL A 165 -5.81 -19.20 -12.05
C VAL A 165 -4.40 -19.78 -12.18
N ALA A 166 -4.15 -20.58 -13.22
CA ALA A 166 -2.84 -21.17 -13.47
C ALA A 166 -1.72 -20.13 -13.63
N SER A 167 -2.04 -18.94 -14.17
CA SER A 167 -1.07 -17.84 -14.31
C SER A 167 -0.71 -17.18 -12.97
N GLN A 168 -1.54 -17.34 -11.94
CA GLN A 168 -1.35 -16.75 -10.61
C GLN A 168 -0.62 -17.69 -9.64
N ILE A 169 -0.35 -18.93 -10.03
CA ILE A 169 0.34 -19.92 -9.20
C ILE A 169 1.73 -19.43 -8.72
N PRO A 170 2.58 -18.81 -9.56
CA PRO A 170 3.88 -18.31 -9.09
C PRO A 170 3.75 -17.23 -8.01
N ALA A 171 2.82 -16.27 -8.20
CA ALA A 171 2.57 -15.22 -7.21
C ALA A 171 2.00 -15.78 -5.91
N ALA A 172 1.09 -16.76 -5.99
CA ALA A 172 0.55 -17.44 -4.83
C ALA A 172 1.63 -18.23 -4.07
N ALA A 173 2.52 -18.92 -4.79
CA ALA A 173 3.65 -19.63 -4.20
C ALA A 173 4.58 -18.66 -3.45
N GLU A 174 4.95 -17.54 -4.07
CA GLU A 174 5.78 -16.50 -3.42
C GLU A 174 5.14 -15.98 -2.13
N MET A 175 3.82 -15.71 -2.15
CA MET A 175 3.10 -15.27 -0.95
C MET A 175 3.09 -16.33 0.15
N VAL A 176 2.90 -17.61 -0.20
CA VAL A 176 2.93 -18.72 0.77
C VAL A 176 4.35 -18.91 1.34
N GLU A 177 5.36 -18.95 0.48
CA GLU A 177 6.77 -19.17 0.83
C GLU A 177 7.34 -18.03 1.67
N SER A 178 6.80 -16.81 1.54
CA SER A 178 7.16 -15.69 2.42
C SER A 178 6.91 -15.96 3.91
N GLY A 179 6.02 -16.91 4.23
CA GLY A 179 5.63 -17.23 5.60
C GLY A 179 4.79 -16.14 6.29
N GLU A 180 4.34 -15.13 5.52
CA GLU A 180 3.58 -13.96 5.98
C GLU A 180 2.15 -13.92 5.42
N LEU A 181 1.70 -14.99 4.74
CA LEU A 181 0.32 -15.19 4.32
C LEU A 181 -0.47 -15.97 5.38
N TYR A 182 -1.59 -15.40 5.80
CA TYR A 182 -2.51 -15.98 6.76
C TYR A 182 -3.87 -16.21 6.11
N VAL A 183 -4.54 -17.27 6.55
CA VAL A 183 -5.81 -17.70 6.01
C VAL A 183 -6.80 -17.97 7.13
N TRP A 184 -8.08 -17.73 6.85
CA TRP A 184 -9.18 -18.13 7.72
C TRP A 184 -9.81 -19.39 7.17
N VAL A 185 -9.94 -20.41 8.02
CA VAL A 185 -10.49 -21.72 7.67
C VAL A 185 -11.76 -21.96 8.45
N GLU A 186 -12.87 -22.18 7.75
CA GLU A 186 -14.15 -22.59 8.31
C GLU A 186 -14.59 -23.90 7.66
N ALA A 187 -14.98 -24.90 8.48
CA ALA A 187 -15.43 -26.21 7.99
C ALA A 187 -14.48 -26.82 6.94
N GLU A 188 -13.17 -26.80 7.25
CA GLU A 188 -12.08 -27.29 6.38
C GLU A 188 -11.88 -26.53 5.07
N LYS A 189 -12.62 -25.44 4.84
CA LYS A 189 -12.49 -24.57 3.66
C LYS A 189 -11.76 -23.29 4.00
N LEU A 190 -10.79 -22.95 3.17
CA LEU A 190 -10.13 -21.65 3.19
C LEU A 190 -11.12 -20.63 2.61
N VAL A 191 -11.59 -19.69 3.44
CA VAL A 191 -12.64 -18.72 3.04
C VAL A 191 -12.14 -17.28 2.95
N SER A 192 -11.00 -16.98 3.56
CA SER A 192 -10.40 -15.64 3.53
C SER A 192 -8.88 -15.71 3.62
N MET A 193 -8.19 -14.74 3.04
CA MET A 193 -6.74 -14.55 3.17
C MET A 193 -6.37 -13.10 3.50
N ALA A 194 -5.20 -12.90 4.10
CA ALA A 194 -4.56 -11.61 4.33
C ALA A 194 -3.04 -11.83 4.50
N ALA A 195 -2.23 -10.90 4.02
CA ALA A 195 -0.77 -10.99 4.11
C ALA A 195 -0.16 -9.81 4.86
N ILE A 196 0.95 -10.06 5.58
CA ILE A 196 1.83 -9.00 6.07
C ILE A 196 2.85 -8.71 4.95
N ALA A 197 2.60 -7.66 4.18
CA ALA A 197 3.35 -7.39 2.95
C ALA A 197 4.70 -6.69 3.19
N HIS A 198 4.84 -5.96 4.29
CA HIS A 198 6.07 -5.25 4.64
C HIS A 198 6.09 -4.90 6.13
N ARG A 199 7.29 -4.85 6.71
CA ARG A 199 7.53 -4.43 8.10
C ARG A 199 8.55 -3.28 8.09
N THR A 200 8.27 -2.25 8.87
CA THR A 200 9.19 -1.14 9.15
C THR A 200 9.60 -1.17 10.62
N ALA A 201 10.36 -0.17 11.07
CA ALA A 201 10.73 -0.02 12.48
C ALA A 201 9.53 0.17 13.42
N ARG A 202 8.38 0.64 12.92
CA ARG A 202 7.21 1.03 13.74
C ARG A 202 5.92 0.35 13.31
N HIS A 203 5.83 -0.10 12.07
CA HIS A 203 4.58 -0.56 11.48
C HIS A 203 4.73 -1.87 10.72
N ALA A 204 3.65 -2.64 10.60
CA ALA A 204 3.54 -3.73 9.64
C ALA A 204 2.30 -3.55 8.77
N ARG A 205 2.48 -3.64 7.45
CA ARG A 205 1.43 -3.41 6.46
C ARG A 205 0.69 -4.68 6.12
N ILE A 206 -0.59 -4.71 6.43
CA ILE A 206 -1.54 -5.74 5.98
C ILE A 206 -1.96 -5.40 4.54
N ASN A 207 -1.94 -6.40 3.66
CA ASN A 207 -2.41 -6.30 2.28
C ASN A 207 -3.08 -7.62 1.84
N ALA A 208 -3.53 -7.69 0.59
CA ALA A 208 -4.12 -8.88 -0.02
C ALA A 208 -5.27 -9.47 0.80
N VAL A 209 -6.09 -8.61 1.41
CA VAL A 209 -7.27 -9.03 2.16
C VAL A 209 -8.36 -9.41 1.17
N TYR A 210 -8.70 -10.68 1.13
CA TYR A 210 -9.75 -11.19 0.25
C TYR A 210 -10.58 -12.24 0.98
N THR A 211 -11.89 -12.21 0.75
CA THR A 211 -12.86 -13.19 1.24
C THR A 211 -13.70 -13.65 0.06
N GLU A 212 -13.85 -14.96 -0.10
CA GLU A 212 -14.68 -15.53 -1.17
C GLU A 212 -16.10 -14.97 -1.13
N PRO A 213 -16.74 -14.75 -2.30
CA PRO A 213 -18.08 -14.14 -2.37
C PRO A 213 -19.11 -14.79 -1.45
N ASP A 214 -19.19 -16.13 -1.44
CA ASP A 214 -20.14 -16.89 -0.65
C ASP A 214 -19.88 -16.83 0.86
N ALA A 215 -18.66 -16.45 1.25
CA ALA A 215 -18.23 -16.30 2.63
C ALA A 215 -18.32 -14.85 3.14
N ARG A 216 -18.71 -13.88 2.30
CA ARG A 216 -18.86 -12.47 2.69
C ARG A 216 -20.01 -12.28 3.68
N ASN A 217 -19.95 -11.19 4.44
CA ASN A 217 -20.94 -10.82 5.47
C ASN A 217 -21.02 -11.77 6.70
N HIS A 218 -20.12 -12.76 6.82
CA HIS A 218 -20.01 -13.63 7.98
C HIS A 218 -18.93 -13.20 8.98
N GLY A 219 -18.24 -12.08 8.73
CA GLY A 219 -17.23 -11.53 9.62
C GLY A 219 -15.81 -12.10 9.46
N PHE A 220 -15.57 -13.03 8.53
CA PHE A 220 -14.25 -13.67 8.34
C PHE A 220 -13.13 -12.69 8.02
N ALA A 221 -13.35 -11.72 7.11
CA ALA A 221 -12.35 -10.67 6.84
C ALA A 221 -11.97 -9.92 8.12
N SER A 222 -12.97 -9.59 8.95
CA SER A 222 -12.75 -8.86 10.19
C SER A 222 -12.00 -9.69 11.22
N ALA A 223 -12.39 -10.96 11.39
CA ALA A 223 -11.71 -11.89 12.29
C ALA A 223 -10.25 -12.11 11.87
N LEU A 224 -10.02 -12.40 10.57
CA LEU A 224 -8.68 -12.61 10.03
C LEU A 224 -7.79 -11.38 10.21
N VAL A 225 -8.28 -10.20 9.84
CA VAL A 225 -7.49 -8.97 9.96
C VAL A 225 -7.23 -8.62 11.43
N ALA A 226 -8.17 -8.87 12.35
CA ALA A 226 -7.96 -8.66 13.77
C ALA A 226 -6.91 -9.61 14.36
N GLU A 227 -6.92 -10.89 13.98
CA GLU A 227 -5.90 -11.87 14.37
C GLU A 227 -4.51 -11.54 13.79
N VAL A 228 -4.43 -11.19 12.50
CA VAL A 228 -3.16 -10.71 11.89
C VAL A 228 -2.66 -9.45 12.59
N SER A 229 -3.57 -8.54 12.96
CA SER A 229 -3.22 -7.34 13.74
C SER A 229 -2.69 -7.70 15.12
N ALA A 230 -3.24 -8.71 15.80
CA ALA A 230 -2.72 -9.18 17.08
C ALA A 230 -1.32 -9.80 16.96
N ILE A 231 -1.06 -10.55 15.89
CA ILE A 231 0.29 -11.09 15.57
C ILE A 231 1.29 -9.95 15.37
N ILE A 232 0.90 -8.89 14.66
CA ILE A 232 1.74 -7.71 14.45
C ILE A 232 2.05 -7.01 15.78
N VAL A 233 1.03 -6.78 16.62
CA VAL A 233 1.19 -6.15 17.94
C VAL A 233 2.08 -6.99 18.86
N ALA A 234 1.93 -8.32 18.86
CA ALA A 234 2.79 -9.22 19.62
C ALA A 234 4.27 -9.13 19.18
N GLY A 235 4.53 -8.76 17.92
CA GLY A 235 5.86 -8.45 17.40
C GLY A 235 6.36 -7.03 17.70
N GLY A 236 5.63 -6.23 18.48
CA GLY A 236 6.04 -4.87 18.87
C GLY A 236 5.84 -3.80 17.79
N LEU A 237 5.07 -4.08 16.74
CA LEU A 237 4.78 -3.14 15.65
C LEU A 237 3.30 -2.73 15.67
N GLU A 238 3.00 -1.58 15.07
CA GLU A 238 1.62 -1.15 14.88
C GLU A 238 1.05 -1.65 13.52
N PRO A 239 -0.12 -2.31 13.51
CA PRO A 239 -0.77 -2.72 12.27
C PRO A 239 -1.23 -1.51 11.47
N MET A 240 -1.01 -1.54 10.15
CA MET A 240 -1.53 -0.56 9.21
C MET A 240 -2.03 -1.24 7.93
N LEU A 241 -2.91 -0.56 7.19
CA LEU A 241 -3.33 -0.98 5.84
C LEU A 241 -3.69 0.23 4.96
N TYR A 242 -3.79 0.00 3.66
CA TYR A 242 -4.44 0.93 2.73
C TYR A 242 -5.76 0.32 2.26
N ALA A 243 -6.80 1.13 2.14
CA ALA A 243 -8.10 0.70 1.64
C ALA A 243 -8.62 1.69 0.61
N GLU A 244 -9.28 1.20 -0.44
CA GLU A 244 -9.98 2.07 -1.38
C GLU A 244 -11.12 2.82 -0.69
N VAL A 245 -11.14 4.14 -0.85
CA VAL A 245 -12.20 5.01 -0.29
C VAL A 245 -13.58 4.59 -0.80
N GLN A 246 -13.65 4.04 -2.01
CA GLN A 246 -14.87 3.60 -2.66
C GLN A 246 -15.40 2.24 -2.17
N ASN A 247 -14.70 1.56 -1.25
CA ASN A 247 -15.12 0.29 -0.66
C ASN A 247 -15.65 0.47 0.78
N PRO A 248 -16.90 0.97 0.97
CA PRO A 248 -17.43 1.29 2.30
C PRO A 248 -17.54 0.08 3.23
N ALA A 249 -17.72 -1.13 2.67
CA ALA A 249 -17.79 -2.36 3.44
C ALA A 249 -16.44 -2.69 4.11
N ALA A 250 -15.34 -2.69 3.35
CA ALA A 250 -14.00 -2.90 3.88
C ALA A 250 -13.64 -1.81 4.91
N ASN A 251 -13.90 -0.54 4.58
CA ASN A 251 -13.64 0.59 5.48
C ASN A 251 -14.41 0.47 6.81
N LYS A 252 -15.67 0.01 6.77
CA LYS A 252 -16.45 -0.26 7.99
C LYS A 252 -15.87 -1.41 8.80
N ALA A 253 -15.46 -2.49 8.14
CA ALA A 253 -14.82 -3.62 8.79
C ALA A 253 -13.54 -3.21 9.55
N TYR A 254 -12.64 -2.45 8.91
CA TYR A 254 -11.41 -1.99 9.55
C TYR A 254 -11.67 -1.08 10.76
N ARG A 255 -12.61 -0.13 10.64
CA ARG A 255 -12.98 0.74 11.78
C ARG A 255 -13.54 -0.04 12.96
N ASN A 256 -14.31 -1.10 12.72
CA ASN A 256 -14.84 -1.96 13.79
C ASN A 256 -13.73 -2.71 14.54
N ILE A 257 -12.65 -3.09 13.84
CA ILE A 257 -11.45 -3.71 14.42
C ILE A 257 -10.59 -2.70 15.19
N GLY A 258 -10.86 -1.40 15.06
CA GLY A 258 -10.13 -0.33 15.77
C GLY A 258 -9.12 0.42 14.91
N PHE A 259 -9.07 0.16 13.61
CA PHE A 259 -8.29 0.98 12.68
C PHE A 259 -8.85 2.40 12.60
N ARG A 260 -7.94 3.38 12.56
CA ARG A 260 -8.25 4.82 12.46
C ARG A 260 -7.62 5.40 11.19
N PRO A 261 -8.31 6.28 10.45
CA PRO A 261 -7.76 6.99 9.31
C PRO A 261 -6.46 7.73 9.66
N SER A 262 -5.51 7.74 8.75
CA SER A 262 -4.18 8.34 8.93
C SER A 262 -3.69 9.08 7.69
N GLY A 263 -4.58 9.37 6.73
CA GLY A 263 -4.28 10.20 5.58
C GLY A 263 -4.79 9.59 4.28
N GLN A 264 -5.22 10.44 3.37
CA GLN A 264 -5.64 10.03 2.03
C GLN A 264 -4.47 10.07 1.05
N ILE A 265 -4.44 9.10 0.15
CA ILE A 265 -3.48 8.99 -0.94
C ILE A 265 -4.25 8.92 -2.23
N PHE A 266 -3.95 9.82 -3.17
CA PHE A 266 -4.45 9.74 -4.53
C PHE A 266 -3.33 9.25 -5.42
N GLU A 267 -3.66 8.31 -6.31
CA GLU A 267 -2.76 7.88 -7.36
C GLU A 267 -3.30 8.32 -8.71
N TYR A 268 -2.46 9.02 -9.46
CA TYR A 268 -2.68 9.32 -10.87
C TYR A 268 -1.83 8.38 -11.73
N ARG A 269 -2.38 7.96 -12.87
CA ARG A 269 -1.64 7.21 -13.90
C ARG A 269 -1.43 8.09 -15.13
N PHE A 270 -0.28 7.91 -15.77
CA PHE A 270 0.10 8.61 -16.98
C PHE A 270 0.12 7.64 -18.17
N THR A 271 -0.45 8.06 -19.29
CA THR A 271 -0.62 7.26 -20.52
C THR A 271 -0.32 8.06 -21.77
#